data_AF-A0A534RD83-F1
#
_entry.id   AF-A0A534RD83-F1
#
_cell.length_a   1.000
_cell.length_b   1.000
_cell.length_c   1.000
_cell.angle_alpha   90.00
_cell.angle_beta   90.00
_cell.angle_gamma   90.00
#
_symmetry.space_group_name_H-M   'P 1'
#
loop_
_entity.id
_entity.type
_entity.pdbx_description
1 polymer ?
#
loop_
_entity_poly.entity_id
_entity_poly.type
_entity_poly.pdbx_seq_one_letter_code
_entity_poly.pdbx_strand_id
1 'polypeptide(L)'
;MNGLLAPDAALPQRDRLLDTDAVARLLAATLGTDGPLPVGPCERVRADYRFGKRLRVLLRFRTGSGWAWITGRAFPDGQAEEAFGRAGAVASTARGGLRGVVHATDLGALFWTFPNDRKLVSLAAVLRDASALARDLGGPGARARVLGYKPEKSLVLALLEPSGRAVAYVKVHQDGVAEQAGRIHAFLARQLEPDDRNLALAAPLTRAGSGQTLVLDAVDGRRVADLAEAEAATGTALLGTALAAFHALAPPADVPRFTRHEPARLAEAAGLLARACPNVGRQAQALAAQLVRRFEPSRDPLVCLHGDVHAKNGILAGDRVALIDLDKVCLGEPAADLGSFLSLLRYERLVGGLPDASAVGRAAAFLAGYARRRPLPAPRALHWHAAAAMLAEQATRAVRQVRPAALARLDRLLDDAWRLLEEDADA
;
A
#
# COMPACT_ATOMS: atom_id res chain seq x y z
N MET A 1 -9.89 -4.07 -20.65
CA MET A 1 -8.66 -4.80 -20.22
C MET A 1 -8.09 -5.69 -21.32
N ASN A 2 -8.89 -6.07 -22.33
CA ASN A 2 -8.43 -6.84 -23.48
C ASN A 2 -7.11 -6.28 -24.04
N GLY A 3 -6.11 -7.15 -24.13
CA GLY A 3 -4.78 -6.85 -24.67
C GLY A 3 -3.73 -6.34 -23.67
N LEU A 4 -4.11 -5.88 -22.46
CA LEU A 4 -3.13 -5.37 -21.48
C LEU A 4 -2.55 -6.45 -20.55
N LEU A 5 -3.32 -7.50 -20.28
CA LEU A 5 -2.89 -8.66 -19.52
C LEU A 5 -3.15 -9.93 -20.33
N ALA A 6 -2.21 -10.87 -20.30
CA ALA A 6 -2.41 -12.20 -20.84
C ALA A 6 -3.58 -12.92 -20.13
N PRO A 7 -4.29 -13.84 -20.78
CA PRO A 7 -5.22 -14.74 -20.09
C PRO A 7 -4.54 -15.46 -18.93
N ASP A 8 -5.28 -15.69 -17.84
CA ASP A 8 -4.79 -16.44 -16.68
C ASP A 8 -5.49 -17.79 -16.62
N ALA A 9 -4.81 -18.85 -17.07
CA ALA A 9 -5.39 -20.19 -17.12
C ALA A 9 -5.75 -20.74 -15.72
N ALA A 10 -5.08 -20.27 -14.66
CA ALA A 10 -5.40 -20.67 -13.29
C ALA A 10 -6.60 -19.90 -12.71
N LEU A 11 -6.99 -18.79 -13.34
CA LEU A 11 -8.11 -17.94 -12.95
C LEU A 11 -8.87 -17.47 -14.20
N PRO A 12 -9.52 -18.38 -14.95
CA PRO A 12 -10.23 -18.03 -16.18
C PRO A 12 -11.33 -16.97 -15.96
N GLN A 13 -11.89 -16.89 -14.75
CA GLN A 13 -12.90 -15.91 -14.36
C GLN A 13 -12.35 -14.50 -14.08
N ARG A 14 -11.02 -14.29 -14.11
CA ARG A 14 -10.36 -13.06 -13.64
C ARG A 14 -11.01 -11.79 -14.20
N ASP A 15 -11.25 -11.76 -15.51
CA ASP A 15 -11.76 -10.57 -16.18
C ASP A 15 -13.22 -10.29 -15.82
N ARG A 16 -14.03 -11.33 -15.60
CA ARG A 16 -15.41 -11.18 -15.09
C ARG A 16 -15.44 -10.64 -13.66
N LEU A 17 -14.49 -11.04 -12.80
CA LEU A 17 -14.40 -10.50 -11.43
C LEU A 17 -13.89 -9.04 -11.40
N LEU A 18 -13.19 -8.61 -12.45
CA LEU A 18 -12.69 -7.24 -12.58
C LEU A 18 -13.67 -6.31 -13.29
N ASP A 19 -14.69 -6.85 -13.95
CA ASP A 19 -15.84 -6.15 -14.54
C ASP A 19 -16.86 -5.79 -13.46
N THR A 20 -16.94 -4.50 -13.14
CA THR A 20 -17.82 -3.99 -12.08
C THR A 20 -19.30 -4.14 -12.41
N ASP A 21 -19.68 -4.14 -13.69
CA ASP A 21 -21.08 -4.23 -14.10
C ASP A 21 -21.57 -5.68 -14.01
N ALA A 22 -20.73 -6.63 -14.45
CA ALA A 22 -20.98 -8.05 -14.27
C ALA A 22 -21.10 -8.40 -12.78
N VAL A 23 -20.17 -7.91 -11.95
CA VAL A 23 -20.21 -8.14 -10.51
C VAL A 23 -21.40 -7.43 -9.84
N ALA A 24 -21.79 -6.23 -10.28
CA ALA A 24 -22.96 -5.53 -9.74
C ALA A 24 -24.24 -6.36 -9.90
N ARG A 25 -24.47 -6.93 -11.09
CA ARG A 25 -25.63 -7.79 -11.37
C ARG A 25 -25.62 -9.05 -10.51
N LEU A 26 -24.46 -9.69 -10.37
CA LEU A 26 -24.30 -10.86 -9.51
C LEU A 26 -24.62 -10.54 -8.04
N LEU A 27 -24.04 -9.46 -7.50
CA LEU A 27 -24.26 -9.05 -6.12
C LEU A 27 -25.73 -8.67 -5.88
N ALA A 28 -26.35 -7.94 -6.81
CA ALA A 28 -27.76 -7.61 -6.72
C ALA A 28 -28.64 -8.86 -6.62
N ALA A 29 -28.37 -9.90 -7.41
CA ALA A 29 -29.14 -11.13 -7.39
C ALA A 29 -28.92 -12.00 -6.13
N THR A 30 -27.76 -11.91 -5.48
CA THR A 30 -27.33 -12.92 -4.49
C THR A 30 -27.04 -12.39 -3.09
N LEU A 31 -26.87 -11.08 -2.92
CA LEU A 31 -26.38 -10.50 -1.66
C LEU A 31 -27.49 -10.26 -0.64
N GLY A 32 -28.73 -10.02 -1.06
CA GLY A 32 -29.84 -9.76 -0.16
C GLY A 32 -30.26 -11.00 0.63
N THR A 33 -30.61 -10.82 1.91
CA THR A 33 -31.17 -11.91 2.73
C THR A 33 -32.59 -12.25 2.33
N ASP A 34 -33.39 -11.22 2.01
CA ASP A 34 -34.84 -11.31 1.82
C ASP A 34 -35.23 -11.39 0.33
N GLY A 35 -34.23 -11.58 -0.54
CA GLY A 35 -34.39 -11.63 -1.99
C GLY A 35 -33.38 -10.76 -2.74
N PRO A 36 -33.53 -10.64 -4.06
CA PRO A 36 -32.69 -9.79 -4.90
C PRO A 36 -32.77 -8.32 -4.50
N LEU A 37 -31.64 -7.63 -4.55
CA LEU A 37 -31.53 -6.19 -4.41
C LEU A 37 -31.65 -5.51 -5.79
N PRO A 38 -32.00 -4.22 -5.86
CA PRO A 38 -31.83 -3.44 -7.06
C PRO A 38 -30.35 -3.43 -7.50
N VAL A 39 -30.12 -3.48 -8.81
CA VAL A 39 -28.77 -3.31 -9.35
C VAL A 39 -28.30 -1.88 -9.09
N GLY A 40 -27.39 -1.72 -8.14
CA GLY A 40 -26.79 -0.44 -7.80
C GLY A 40 -25.41 -0.23 -8.43
N PRO A 41 -24.90 1.02 -8.43
CA PRO A 41 -23.51 1.31 -8.77
C PRO A 41 -22.52 0.41 -8.02
N CYS A 42 -21.50 -0.08 -8.74
CA CYS A 42 -20.43 -0.88 -8.19
C CYS A 42 -19.09 -0.28 -8.61
N GLU A 43 -18.23 0.03 -7.64
CA GLU A 43 -16.93 0.63 -7.87
C GLU A 43 -15.84 -0.30 -7.36
N ARG A 44 -14.81 -0.55 -8.18
CA ARG A 44 -13.61 -1.26 -7.73
C ARG A 44 -12.67 -0.32 -7.00
N VAL A 45 -12.62 -0.46 -5.67
CA VAL A 45 -11.70 0.30 -4.81
C VAL A 45 -10.26 -0.21 -4.96
N ARG A 46 -10.06 -1.52 -5.06
CA ARG A 46 -8.72 -2.13 -5.18
C ARG A 46 -8.78 -3.52 -5.82
N ALA A 47 -7.70 -3.89 -6.51
CA ALA A 47 -7.36 -5.29 -6.79
C ALA A 47 -6.02 -5.68 -6.11
N ASP A 48 -5.92 -6.93 -5.68
CA ASP A 48 -4.69 -7.62 -5.25
C ASP A 48 -4.60 -8.92 -6.04
N TYR A 49 -3.88 -8.86 -7.14
CA TYR A 49 -3.71 -9.89 -8.13
C TYR A 49 -2.30 -10.47 -8.06
N ARG A 50 -2.22 -11.80 -8.01
CA ARG A 50 -1.00 -12.56 -8.26
C ARG A 50 -1.27 -13.48 -9.43
N PHE A 51 -0.69 -13.15 -10.58
CA PHE A 51 -0.84 -13.91 -11.82
C PHE A 51 -0.59 -15.39 -11.60
N GLY A 52 -1.53 -16.24 -12.07
CA GLY A 52 -1.47 -17.69 -11.93
C GLY A 52 -1.73 -18.23 -10.52
N LYS A 53 -2.15 -17.39 -9.57
CA LYS A 53 -2.29 -17.80 -8.15
C LYS A 53 -3.57 -17.33 -7.48
N ARG A 54 -3.87 -16.03 -7.50
CA ARG A 54 -5.05 -15.48 -6.81
C ARG A 54 -5.43 -14.11 -7.34
N LEU A 55 -6.73 -13.82 -7.32
CA LEU A 55 -7.27 -12.47 -7.47
C LEU A 55 -8.18 -12.17 -6.29
N ARG A 56 -7.97 -11.00 -5.69
CA ARG A 56 -8.89 -10.42 -4.71
C ARG A 56 -9.23 -8.99 -5.11
N VAL A 57 -10.50 -8.64 -5.01
CA VAL A 57 -11.01 -7.29 -5.28
C VAL A 57 -11.72 -6.76 -4.04
N LEU A 58 -11.55 -5.46 -3.78
CA LEU A 58 -12.39 -4.71 -2.86
C LEU A 58 -13.30 -3.82 -3.70
N LEU A 59 -14.60 -3.96 -3.47
CA LEU A 59 -15.66 -3.26 -4.18
C LEU A 59 -16.44 -2.39 -3.20
N ARG A 60 -16.98 -1.29 -3.70
CA ARG A 60 -18.09 -0.56 -3.08
C ARG A 60 -19.33 -0.83 -3.90
N PHE A 61 -20.36 -1.37 -3.27
CA PHE A 61 -21.65 -1.65 -3.91
C PHE A 61 -22.73 -0.81 -3.24
N ARG A 62 -23.51 -0.09 -4.05
CA ARG A 62 -24.64 0.72 -3.55
C ARG A 62 -25.85 -0.17 -3.34
N THR A 63 -26.33 -0.21 -2.11
CA THR A 63 -27.56 -0.88 -1.69
C THR A 63 -28.65 0.16 -1.40
N GLY A 64 -29.88 -0.28 -1.13
CA GLY A 64 -30.95 0.61 -0.66
C GLY A 64 -30.62 1.33 0.66
N SER A 65 -29.76 0.73 1.50
CA SER A 65 -29.37 1.25 2.81
C SER A 65 -28.08 2.08 2.80
N GLY A 66 -27.30 2.10 1.71
CA GLY A 66 -26.00 2.76 1.75
C GLY A 66 -24.98 2.24 0.76
N TRP A 67 -23.72 2.60 0.99
CA TRP A 67 -22.60 1.92 0.33
C TRP A 67 -22.09 0.80 1.24
N ALA A 68 -21.96 -0.40 0.70
CA ALA A 68 -21.35 -1.54 1.38
C ALA A 68 -19.99 -1.88 0.76
N TRP A 69 -19.00 -2.22 1.59
CA TRP A 69 -17.76 -2.81 1.10
C TRP A 69 -17.91 -4.31 0.95
N ILE A 70 -17.58 -4.80 -0.25
CA ILE A 70 -17.65 -6.22 -0.59
C ILE A 70 -16.26 -6.67 -1.02
N THR A 71 -15.72 -7.70 -0.38
CA THR A 71 -14.46 -8.33 -0.79
C THR A 71 -14.78 -9.54 -1.68
N GLY A 72 -14.42 -9.48 -2.95
CA GLY A 72 -14.49 -10.63 -3.86
C GLY A 72 -13.15 -11.35 -3.94
N ARG A 73 -13.16 -12.69 -3.95
CA ARG A 73 -11.95 -13.49 -4.17
C ARG A 73 -12.25 -14.63 -5.13
N ALA A 74 -11.47 -14.70 -6.20
CA ALA A 74 -11.45 -15.84 -7.10
C ALA A 74 -10.56 -16.95 -6.54
N PHE A 75 -10.98 -18.19 -6.78
CA PHE A 75 -10.25 -19.40 -6.45
C PHE A 75 -10.00 -20.21 -7.72
N PRO A 76 -8.89 -20.98 -7.79
CA PRO A 76 -8.74 -22.03 -8.79
C PRO A 76 -9.88 -23.05 -8.68
N ASP A 77 -10.14 -23.78 -9.76
CA ASP A 77 -11.26 -24.70 -9.87
C ASP A 77 -11.37 -25.68 -8.69
N GLY A 78 -12.61 -25.87 -8.21
CA GLY A 78 -12.95 -26.74 -7.08
C GLY A 78 -12.63 -26.21 -5.69
N GLN A 79 -11.80 -25.17 -5.54
CA GLN A 79 -11.40 -24.66 -4.21
C GLN A 79 -12.42 -23.68 -3.58
N ALA A 80 -13.33 -23.11 -4.38
CA ALA A 80 -14.32 -22.16 -3.89
C ALA A 80 -15.35 -22.82 -2.94
N GLU A 81 -15.84 -24.01 -3.28
CA GLU A 81 -16.84 -24.74 -2.48
C GLU A 81 -16.34 -25.05 -1.07
N GLU A 82 -15.14 -25.62 -0.98
CA GLU A 82 -14.49 -25.93 0.31
C GLU A 82 -14.20 -24.64 1.11
N ALA A 83 -13.82 -23.55 0.43
CA ALA A 83 -13.67 -22.25 1.08
C ALA A 83 -14.99 -21.69 1.60
N PHE A 84 -16.11 -21.94 0.92
CA PHE A 84 -17.44 -21.48 1.31
C PHE A 84 -17.95 -22.21 2.55
N GLY A 85 -17.79 -23.54 2.62
CA GLY A 85 -18.13 -24.31 3.81
C GLY A 85 -17.44 -23.79 5.08
N ARG A 86 -16.14 -23.49 4.99
CA ARG A 86 -15.38 -22.86 6.10
C ARG A 86 -15.84 -21.43 6.42
N ALA A 87 -16.13 -20.63 5.40
CA ALA A 87 -16.52 -19.24 5.58
C ALA A 87 -17.91 -19.11 6.22
N GLY A 88 -18.86 -19.98 5.84
CA GLY A 88 -20.22 -19.98 6.39
C GLY A 88 -20.26 -20.25 7.89
N ALA A 89 -19.33 -21.05 8.42
CA ALA A 89 -19.24 -21.35 9.85
C ALA A 89 -18.78 -20.18 10.72
N VAL A 90 -18.08 -19.19 10.13
CA VAL A 90 -17.41 -18.10 10.88
C VAL A 90 -17.96 -16.71 10.53
N ALA A 91 -18.70 -16.59 9.42
CA ALA A 91 -19.29 -15.31 9.03
C ALA A 91 -20.30 -14.84 10.09
N SER A 92 -20.13 -13.60 10.54
CA SER A 92 -21.16 -12.94 11.35
C SER A 92 -22.46 -12.84 10.56
N THR A 93 -23.59 -12.90 11.28
CA THR A 93 -24.95 -12.87 10.71
C THR A 93 -25.17 -11.67 9.80
N ALA A 94 -26.19 -11.77 8.96
CA ALA A 94 -26.55 -10.73 8.01
C ALA A 94 -26.69 -9.36 8.68
N ARG A 95 -26.08 -8.34 8.06
CA ARG A 95 -26.12 -6.96 8.57
C ARG A 95 -26.76 -6.06 7.54
N GLY A 96 -27.80 -5.33 7.93
CA GLY A 96 -28.52 -4.41 7.04
C GLY A 96 -29.16 -5.10 5.83
N GLY A 97 -29.68 -6.32 6.01
CA GLY A 97 -30.31 -7.12 4.94
C GLY A 97 -29.35 -7.76 3.96
N LEU A 98 -28.04 -7.78 4.26
CA LEU A 98 -27.00 -8.36 3.40
C LEU A 98 -26.42 -9.63 4.01
N ARG A 99 -26.28 -10.68 3.19
CA ARG A 99 -25.58 -11.91 3.55
C ARG A 99 -24.11 -11.62 3.89
N GLY A 100 -23.60 -12.27 4.93
CA GLY A 100 -22.20 -12.09 5.37
C GLY A 100 -21.19 -12.66 4.38
N VAL A 101 -21.53 -13.78 3.73
CA VAL A 101 -20.76 -14.41 2.66
C VAL A 101 -21.69 -14.95 1.57
N VAL A 102 -21.26 -14.87 0.31
CA VAL A 102 -21.94 -15.40 -0.87
C VAL A 102 -20.98 -16.26 -1.69
N HIS A 103 -21.43 -17.45 -2.08
CA HIS A 103 -20.76 -18.27 -3.08
C HIS A 103 -21.30 -17.95 -4.48
N ALA A 104 -20.43 -17.49 -5.37
CA ALA A 104 -20.74 -17.32 -6.78
C ALA A 104 -20.10 -18.47 -7.57
N THR A 105 -20.84 -19.59 -7.65
CA THR A 105 -20.41 -20.84 -8.32
C THR A 105 -19.92 -20.58 -9.74
N ASP A 106 -20.67 -19.78 -10.52
CA ASP A 106 -20.38 -19.48 -11.93
C ASP A 106 -19.11 -18.65 -12.13
N LEU A 107 -18.61 -18.02 -11.07
CA LEU A 107 -17.35 -17.28 -11.07
C LEU A 107 -16.25 -18.01 -10.29
N GLY A 108 -16.51 -19.19 -9.70
CA GLY A 108 -15.55 -19.84 -8.80
C GLY A 108 -15.02 -18.88 -7.73
N ALA A 109 -15.91 -18.06 -7.16
CA ALA A 109 -15.53 -16.93 -6.32
C ALA A 109 -16.43 -16.80 -5.09
N LEU A 110 -15.86 -16.25 -4.03
CA LEU A 110 -16.61 -15.90 -2.82
C LEU A 110 -16.60 -14.39 -2.63
N PHE A 111 -17.70 -13.88 -2.07
CA PHE A 111 -17.86 -12.48 -1.71
C PHE A 111 -18.17 -12.36 -0.23
N TRP A 112 -17.41 -11.54 0.50
CA TRP A 112 -17.65 -11.22 1.91
C TRP A 112 -18.13 -9.79 2.05
N THR A 113 -19.24 -9.61 2.75
CA THR A 113 -19.75 -8.29 3.14
C THR A 113 -19.01 -7.82 4.38
N PHE A 114 -18.36 -6.66 4.30
CA PHE A 114 -17.69 -6.04 5.44
C PHE A 114 -18.68 -5.89 6.62
N PRO A 115 -18.29 -6.25 7.87
CA PRO A 115 -16.92 -6.48 8.33
C PRO A 115 -16.45 -7.94 8.29
N ASN A 116 -17.13 -8.84 7.57
CA ASN A 116 -16.64 -10.21 7.41
C ASN A 116 -15.35 -10.20 6.57
N ASP A 117 -14.30 -10.82 7.10
CA ASP A 117 -13.00 -10.96 6.43
C ASP A 117 -12.42 -12.35 6.77
N ARG A 118 -11.83 -13.00 5.77
CA ARG A 118 -11.33 -14.36 5.88
C ARG A 118 -10.11 -14.50 6.79
N LYS A 119 -9.27 -13.47 6.91
CA LYS A 119 -8.05 -13.49 7.76
C LYS A 119 -8.13 -12.55 8.94
N LEU A 120 -8.90 -11.46 8.84
CA LEU A 120 -9.17 -10.56 9.96
C LEU A 120 -10.45 -11.04 10.68
N VAL A 121 -10.44 -12.25 11.21
CA VAL A 121 -11.66 -12.93 11.72
C VAL A 121 -12.32 -12.21 12.90
N SER A 122 -11.55 -11.41 13.64
CA SER A 122 -12.00 -10.60 14.78
C SER A 122 -12.52 -9.21 14.39
N LEU A 123 -12.57 -8.85 13.10
CA LEU A 123 -12.80 -7.47 12.65
C LEU A 123 -14.11 -6.88 13.18
N ALA A 124 -15.17 -7.68 13.27
CA ALA A 124 -16.45 -7.26 13.82
C ALA A 124 -16.35 -6.91 15.33
N ALA A 125 -15.56 -7.66 16.11
CA ALA A 125 -15.30 -7.36 17.51
C ALA A 125 -14.44 -6.09 17.63
N VAL A 126 -13.35 -6.01 16.87
CA VAL A 126 -12.45 -4.85 16.87
C VAL A 126 -13.18 -3.54 16.53
N LEU A 127 -14.14 -3.56 15.60
CA LEU A 127 -14.94 -2.37 15.28
C LEU A 127 -15.86 -1.93 16.43
N ARG A 128 -16.39 -2.88 17.22
CA ARG A 128 -17.15 -2.56 18.43
C ARG A 128 -16.23 -1.97 19.49
N ASP A 129 -15.09 -2.59 19.73
CA ASP A 129 -14.11 -2.17 20.74
C ASP A 129 -13.51 -0.80 20.39
N ALA A 130 -13.26 -0.52 19.10
CA ALA A 130 -12.78 0.77 18.64
C ALA A 130 -13.75 1.92 18.96
N SER A 131 -15.06 1.64 19.04
CA SER A 131 -16.06 2.63 19.43
C SER A 131 -16.06 2.91 20.94
N ALA A 132 -15.71 1.92 21.76
CA ALA A 132 -15.44 2.13 23.18
C ALA A 132 -14.13 2.90 23.37
N LEU A 133 -13.06 2.47 22.71
CA LEU A 133 -11.75 3.14 22.75
C LEU A 133 -11.81 4.60 22.30
N ALA A 134 -12.62 4.91 21.27
CA ALA A 134 -12.84 6.29 20.84
C ALA A 134 -13.42 7.15 21.97
N ARG A 135 -14.42 6.65 22.71
CA ARG A 135 -15.02 7.36 23.85
C ARG A 135 -14.08 7.49 25.03
N ASP A 136 -13.26 6.48 25.28
CA ASP A 136 -12.27 6.51 26.36
C ASP A 136 -11.17 7.54 26.11
N LEU A 137 -10.77 7.76 24.85
CA LEU A 137 -9.71 8.69 24.49
C LEU A 137 -10.21 10.10 24.14
N GLY A 138 -11.34 10.21 23.44
CA GLY A 138 -11.89 11.48 22.93
C GLY A 138 -13.12 11.99 23.68
N GLY A 139 -13.52 11.32 24.77
CA GLY A 139 -14.67 11.69 25.58
C GLY A 139 -16.05 11.35 24.97
N PRO A 140 -17.15 11.76 25.65
CA PRO A 140 -18.51 11.52 25.17
C PRO A 140 -18.75 12.08 23.76
N GLY A 141 -19.30 11.26 22.87
CA GLY A 141 -19.57 11.64 21.47
C GLY A 141 -18.41 11.39 20.50
N ALA A 142 -17.24 10.98 20.99
CA ALA A 142 -16.15 10.52 20.14
C ALA A 142 -16.55 9.23 19.37
N ARG A 143 -15.98 9.07 18.17
CA ARG A 143 -16.34 7.99 17.24
C ARG A 143 -15.13 7.43 16.50
N ALA A 144 -15.22 6.16 16.12
CA ALA A 144 -14.27 5.55 15.20
C ALA A 144 -14.72 5.73 13.74
N ARG A 145 -13.78 6.08 12.85
CA ARG A 145 -14.01 6.18 11.40
C ARG A 145 -13.01 5.32 10.66
N VAL A 146 -13.48 4.48 9.74
CA VAL A 146 -12.58 3.72 8.86
C VAL A 146 -11.90 4.65 7.85
N LEU A 147 -10.57 4.63 7.81
CA LEU A 147 -9.78 5.38 6.83
C LEU A 147 -9.33 4.52 5.66
N GLY A 148 -9.09 3.23 5.90
CA GLY A 148 -8.61 2.35 4.87
C GLY A 148 -8.77 0.89 5.24
N TYR A 149 -9.22 0.10 4.27
CA TYR A 149 -9.37 -1.33 4.41
C TYR A 149 -8.57 -2.03 3.31
N LYS A 150 -7.68 -2.93 3.72
CA LYS A 150 -6.92 -3.82 2.83
C LYS A 150 -7.36 -5.26 3.17
N PRO A 151 -8.28 -5.86 2.41
CA PRO A 151 -8.84 -7.16 2.77
C PRO A 151 -7.76 -8.21 3.03
N GLU A 152 -8.00 -9.01 4.06
CA GLU A 152 -7.11 -10.01 4.65
C GLU A 152 -5.72 -9.48 5.02
N LYS A 153 -5.50 -8.17 5.15
CA LYS A 153 -4.18 -7.59 5.43
C LYS A 153 -4.23 -6.62 6.61
N SER A 154 -5.06 -5.59 6.49
CA SER A 154 -5.18 -4.58 7.54
C SER A 154 -6.43 -3.72 7.43
N LEU A 155 -6.82 -3.13 8.56
CA LEU A 155 -7.81 -2.07 8.67
C LEU A 155 -7.18 -0.89 9.41
N VAL A 156 -7.40 0.33 8.93
CA VAL A 156 -6.97 1.56 9.59
C VAL A 156 -8.20 2.36 9.99
N LEU A 157 -8.28 2.70 11.28
CA LEU A 157 -9.32 3.53 11.87
C LEU A 157 -8.69 4.84 12.38
N ALA A 158 -9.44 5.93 12.29
CA ALA A 158 -9.19 7.13 13.07
C ALA A 158 -10.19 7.16 14.23
N LEU A 159 -9.70 7.41 15.43
CA LEU A 159 -10.53 7.72 16.58
C LEU A 159 -10.66 9.24 16.64
N LEU A 160 -11.88 9.74 16.58
CA LEU A 160 -12.18 11.16 16.42
C LEU A 160 -12.94 11.66 17.65
N GLU A 161 -12.51 12.80 18.18
CA GLU A 161 -13.29 13.59 19.14
C GLU A 161 -14.60 14.11 18.50
N PRO A 162 -15.56 14.60 19.30
CA PRO A 162 -16.79 15.24 18.79
C PRO A 162 -16.50 16.40 17.82
N SER A 163 -15.40 17.13 18.02
CA SER A 163 -14.91 18.20 17.14
C SER A 163 -14.53 17.69 15.74
N GLY A 164 -14.35 16.39 15.57
CA GLY A 164 -13.84 15.77 14.34
C GLY A 164 -12.31 15.64 14.29
N ARG A 165 -11.59 16.16 15.28
CA ARG A 165 -10.13 16.01 15.41
C ARG A 165 -9.77 14.57 15.72
N ALA A 166 -8.71 14.05 15.11
CA ALA A 166 -8.21 12.71 15.41
C ALA A 166 -7.40 12.73 16.71
N VAL A 167 -7.67 11.78 17.60
CA VAL A 167 -6.89 11.58 18.85
C VAL A 167 -5.95 10.40 18.75
N ALA A 168 -6.31 9.39 17.96
CA ALA A 168 -5.47 8.23 17.72
C ALA A 168 -5.81 7.56 16.40
N TYR A 169 -4.88 6.75 15.90
CA TYR A 169 -5.10 5.84 14.78
C TYR A 169 -4.97 4.40 15.26
N VAL A 170 -5.93 3.56 14.88
CA VAL A 170 -5.89 2.12 15.16
C VAL A 170 -5.60 1.38 13.87
N LYS A 171 -4.53 0.59 13.87
CA LYS A 171 -4.16 -0.29 12.76
C LYS A 171 -4.33 -1.74 13.19
N VAL A 172 -5.31 -2.40 12.59
CA VAL A 172 -5.60 -3.82 12.78
C VAL A 172 -4.80 -4.62 11.78
N HIS A 173 -4.13 -5.67 12.24
CA HIS A 173 -3.36 -6.60 11.44
C HIS A 173 -3.87 -8.04 11.62
N GLN A 174 -3.22 -8.98 10.94
CA GLN A 174 -3.29 -10.40 11.30
C GLN A 174 -2.60 -10.63 12.65
N ASP A 175 -2.93 -11.73 13.33
CA ASP A 175 -2.31 -12.14 14.61
C ASP A 175 -0.78 -12.05 14.59
N GLY A 176 -0.20 -11.52 15.67
CA GLY A 176 1.25 -11.39 15.89
C GLY A 176 1.94 -10.23 15.14
N VAL A 177 1.33 -9.70 14.07
CA VAL A 177 1.94 -8.62 13.27
C VAL A 177 1.88 -7.27 13.99
N ALA A 178 0.80 -6.99 14.73
CA ALA A 178 0.62 -5.72 15.41
C ALA A 178 1.61 -5.53 16.57
N GLU A 179 1.94 -6.60 17.30
CA GLU A 179 2.93 -6.56 18.38
C GLU A 179 4.33 -6.23 17.84
N GLN A 180 4.75 -6.88 16.75
CA GLN A 180 6.02 -6.56 16.11
C GLN A 180 6.05 -5.10 15.62
N ALA A 181 4.99 -4.64 14.95
CA ALA A 181 4.88 -3.25 14.51
C ALA A 181 4.94 -2.26 15.69
N GLY A 182 4.27 -2.56 16.81
CA GLY A 182 4.31 -1.77 18.03
C GLY A 182 5.72 -1.69 18.65
N ARG A 183 6.44 -2.82 18.71
CA ARG A 183 7.84 -2.86 19.18
C ARG A 183 8.76 -2.00 18.32
N ILE A 184 8.63 -2.08 16.99
CA ILE A 184 9.41 -1.25 16.05
C ILE A 184 9.09 0.24 16.24
N HIS A 185 7.81 0.60 16.33
CA HIS A 185 7.39 1.98 16.60
C HIS A 185 7.97 2.51 17.91
N ALA A 186 7.84 1.76 19.01
CA ALA A 186 8.37 2.16 20.32
C ALA A 186 9.90 2.29 20.30
N PHE A 187 10.59 1.36 19.64
CA PHE A 187 12.05 1.34 19.54
C PHE A 187 12.61 2.54 18.78
N LEU A 188 11.94 2.97 17.71
CA LEU A 188 12.37 4.11 16.92
C LEU A 188 11.96 5.43 17.57
N ALA A 189 10.74 5.53 18.09
CA ALA A 189 10.24 6.75 18.74
C ALA A 189 11.09 7.15 19.95
N ARG A 190 11.57 6.20 20.77
CA ARG A 190 12.41 6.49 21.95
C ARG A 190 13.81 7.05 21.64
N GLN A 191 14.23 7.03 20.37
CA GLN A 191 15.50 7.60 19.94
C GLN A 191 15.36 9.09 19.57
N LEU A 192 14.14 9.61 19.58
CA LEU A 192 13.82 10.99 19.25
C LEU A 192 13.35 11.71 20.52
N GLU A 193 13.79 12.94 20.69
CA GLU A 193 13.17 13.85 21.64
C GLU A 193 11.76 14.24 21.14
N PRO A 194 10.78 14.49 22.03
CA PRO A 194 9.42 14.87 21.63
C PRO A 194 9.34 16.08 20.69
N ASP A 195 10.31 16.99 20.78
CA ASP A 195 10.44 18.21 20.01
C ASP A 195 11.54 18.16 18.93
N ASP A 196 11.97 16.95 18.50
CA ASP A 196 12.96 16.82 17.42
C ASP A 196 12.56 17.65 16.20
N ARG A 197 13.45 18.58 15.81
CA ARG A 197 13.22 19.59 14.77
C ARG A 197 13.10 19.04 13.35
N ASN A 198 13.51 17.80 13.10
CA ASN A 198 13.61 17.24 11.75
C ASN A 198 12.60 16.11 11.50
N LEU A 199 12.28 15.33 12.52
CA LEU A 199 11.47 14.12 12.38
C LEU A 199 10.55 13.95 13.58
N ALA A 200 9.28 13.66 13.31
CA ALA A 200 8.38 13.07 14.30
C ALA A 200 8.03 11.64 13.92
N LEU A 201 7.76 10.80 14.92
CA LEU A 201 7.19 9.48 14.75
C LEU A 201 5.95 9.36 15.63
N ALA A 202 4.91 8.71 15.12
CA ALA A 202 3.71 8.45 15.91
C ALA A 202 4.04 7.44 17.03
N ALA A 203 3.89 7.88 18.27
CA ALA A 203 4.15 7.07 19.46
C ALA A 203 3.07 5.98 19.61
N PRO A 204 3.45 4.74 19.94
CA PRO A 204 2.48 3.70 20.26
C PRO A 204 1.88 3.94 21.63
N LEU A 205 0.55 3.92 21.71
CA LEU A 205 -0.16 4.02 22.97
C LEU A 205 -0.11 2.69 23.71
N THR A 206 0.34 2.71 24.96
CA THR A 206 0.38 1.55 25.86
C THR A 206 -1.05 1.26 26.36
N ARG A 207 -1.89 0.68 25.50
CA ARG A 207 -3.22 0.20 25.90
C ARG A 207 -3.43 -1.22 25.41
N ALA A 208 -4.10 -2.00 26.25
CA ALA A 208 -4.49 -3.38 25.99
C ALA A 208 -5.53 -3.44 24.87
N GLY A 209 -5.07 -3.33 23.63
CA GLY A 209 -5.79 -3.86 22.48
C GLY A 209 -5.62 -5.38 22.44
N SER A 210 -6.47 -6.08 21.69
CA SER A 210 -6.15 -7.44 21.28
C SER A 210 -4.78 -7.44 20.58
N GLY A 211 -3.99 -8.53 20.66
CA GLY A 211 -2.66 -8.66 20.03
C GLY A 211 -2.62 -8.47 18.49
N GLN A 212 -3.75 -8.09 17.89
CA GLN A 212 -3.96 -7.76 16.49
C GLN A 212 -4.05 -6.25 16.23
N THR A 213 -4.05 -5.40 17.26
CA THR A 213 -4.26 -3.95 17.12
C THR A 213 -3.05 -3.15 17.60
N LEU A 214 -2.61 -2.22 16.76
CA LEU A 214 -1.65 -1.19 17.11
C LEU A 214 -2.38 0.14 17.19
N VAL A 215 -2.32 0.80 18.36
CA VAL A 215 -2.87 2.13 18.55
C VAL A 215 -1.72 3.12 18.58
N LEU A 216 -1.79 4.13 17.72
CA LEU A 216 -0.79 5.19 17.61
C LEU A 216 -1.44 6.52 17.96
N ASP A 217 -0.69 7.40 18.63
CA ASP A 217 -1.08 8.80 18.79
C ASP A 217 -1.36 9.45 17.44
N ALA A 218 -2.38 10.30 17.40
CA ALA A 218 -2.63 11.11 16.23
C ALA A 218 -1.53 12.16 16.08
N VAL A 219 -0.99 12.25 14.86
CA VAL A 219 -0.15 13.37 14.47
C VAL A 219 -1.04 14.42 13.84
N ASP A 220 -1.11 15.59 14.47
CA ASP A 220 -1.79 16.75 13.92
C ASP A 220 -0.99 17.31 12.73
N GLY A 221 -1.64 17.42 11.58
CA GLY A 221 -1.01 17.93 10.36
C GLY A 221 -1.72 17.55 9.07
N ARG A 222 -1.13 17.95 7.93
CA ARG A 222 -1.61 17.61 6.57
C ARG A 222 -0.64 16.63 5.91
N ARG A 223 -1.14 15.65 5.16
CA ARG A 223 -0.25 14.76 4.41
C ARG A 223 0.48 15.55 3.34
N VAL A 224 1.77 15.26 3.14
CA VAL A 224 2.59 15.91 2.11
C VAL A 224 2.00 15.69 0.70
N ALA A 225 1.30 14.58 0.49
CA ALA A 225 0.58 14.28 -0.75
C ALA A 225 -0.60 15.22 -1.05
N ASP A 226 -1.18 15.83 -0.01
CA ASP A 226 -2.38 16.68 -0.12
C ASP A 226 -2.02 18.17 -0.18
N LEU A 227 -0.72 18.51 -0.13
CA LEU A 227 -0.23 19.89 -0.28
C LEU A 227 -0.21 20.30 -1.75
N ALA A 228 -0.53 21.57 -2.00
CA ALA A 228 -0.57 22.18 -3.32
C ALA A 228 0.55 23.23 -3.50
N GLU A 229 0.88 23.53 -4.76
CA GLU A 229 1.71 24.67 -5.17
C GLU A 229 3.04 24.80 -4.38
N ALA A 230 3.34 25.96 -3.81
CA ALA A 230 4.58 26.21 -3.07
C ALA A 230 4.68 25.34 -1.81
N GLU A 231 3.56 25.06 -1.13
CA GLU A 231 3.55 24.20 0.06
C GLU A 231 3.96 22.77 -0.27
N ALA A 232 3.63 22.29 -1.47
CA ALA A 232 4.05 20.97 -1.95
C ALA A 232 5.57 20.83 -2.07
N ALA A 233 6.25 21.84 -2.60
CA ALA A 233 7.72 21.83 -2.70
C ALA A 233 8.34 21.85 -1.29
N THR A 234 7.88 22.74 -0.41
CA THR A 234 8.36 22.85 0.97
C THR A 234 8.12 21.56 1.76
N GLY A 235 6.90 21.00 1.75
CA GLY A 235 6.59 19.75 2.43
C GLY A 235 7.38 18.56 1.88
N THR A 236 7.69 18.55 0.58
CA THR A 236 8.52 17.52 -0.03
C THR A 236 10.00 17.65 0.39
N ALA A 237 10.52 18.87 0.55
CA ALA A 237 11.86 19.09 1.11
C ALA A 237 11.93 18.70 2.59
N LEU A 238 10.90 19.00 3.38
CA LEU A 238 10.82 18.55 4.78
C LEU A 238 10.70 17.03 4.88
N LEU A 239 10.01 16.37 3.94
CA LEU A 239 9.98 14.91 3.85
C LEU A 239 11.38 14.33 3.59
N GLY A 240 12.17 14.94 2.71
CA GLY A 240 13.57 14.55 2.48
C GLY A 240 14.43 14.74 3.72
N THR A 241 14.23 15.84 4.44
CA THR A 241 14.91 16.14 5.72
C THR A 241 14.57 15.11 6.79
N ALA A 242 13.29 14.77 6.93
CA ALA A 242 12.80 13.76 7.87
C ALA A 242 13.33 12.37 7.54
N LEU A 243 13.41 11.98 6.26
CA LEU A 243 14.02 10.72 5.86
C LEU A 243 15.51 10.66 6.20
N ALA A 244 16.24 11.74 5.99
CA ALA A 244 17.66 11.79 6.34
C ALA A 244 17.89 11.65 7.85
N ALA A 245 17.02 12.24 8.68
CA ALA A 245 17.00 12.02 10.12
C ALA A 245 16.62 10.57 10.48
N PHE A 246 15.63 9.98 9.80
CA PHE A 246 15.23 8.59 10.00
C PHE A 246 16.37 7.62 9.70
N HIS A 247 17.13 7.85 8.61
CA HIS A 247 18.31 7.05 8.25
C HIS A 247 19.46 7.14 9.28
N ALA A 248 19.44 8.12 10.20
CA ALA A 248 20.42 8.24 11.27
C ALA A 248 20.03 7.48 12.54
N LEU A 249 18.78 7.01 12.64
CA LEU A 249 18.33 6.19 13.77
C LEU A 249 19.02 4.82 13.74
N ALA A 250 19.31 4.28 14.93
CA ALA A 250 19.74 2.90 15.03
C ALA A 250 18.60 1.99 14.56
N PRO A 251 18.86 1.02 13.67
CA PRO A 251 17.85 0.06 13.24
C PRO A 251 17.52 -0.89 14.41
N PRO A 252 16.24 -1.27 14.59
CA PRO A 252 15.90 -2.35 15.52
C PRO A 252 16.59 -3.67 15.09
N ALA A 253 17.03 -4.48 16.05
CA ALA A 253 17.84 -5.67 15.78
C ALA A 253 17.14 -6.74 14.92
N ASP A 254 15.80 -6.78 14.95
CA ASP A 254 14.96 -7.77 14.27
C ASP A 254 14.40 -7.30 12.92
N VAL A 255 14.83 -6.15 12.40
CA VAL A 255 14.38 -5.70 11.08
C VAL A 255 15.09 -6.47 9.96
N PRO A 256 14.36 -6.86 8.91
CA PRO A 256 14.96 -7.60 7.81
C PRO A 256 15.91 -6.73 6.99
N ARG A 257 16.78 -7.36 6.19
CA ARG A 257 17.51 -6.64 5.13
C ARG A 257 16.56 -6.24 3.99
N PHE A 258 16.86 -5.12 3.35
CA PHE A 258 16.21 -4.72 2.12
C PHE A 258 16.66 -5.64 0.97
N THR A 259 15.70 -6.39 0.40
CA THR A 259 15.99 -7.38 -0.66
C THR A 259 15.32 -7.07 -1.99
N ARG A 260 14.46 -6.05 -2.07
CA ARG A 260 13.59 -5.81 -3.24
C ARG A 260 14.35 -5.55 -4.54
N HIS A 261 15.56 -5.02 -4.45
CA HIS A 261 16.41 -4.75 -5.60
C HIS A 261 17.46 -5.83 -5.84
N GLU A 262 17.52 -6.89 -5.01
CA GLU A 262 18.46 -7.97 -5.24
C GLU A 262 18.18 -8.70 -6.58
N PRO A 263 19.22 -9.25 -7.23
CA PRO A 263 19.09 -9.91 -8.53
C PRO A 263 17.94 -10.92 -8.63
N ALA A 264 17.72 -11.74 -7.61
CA ALA A 264 16.63 -12.70 -7.57
C ALA A 264 15.25 -12.04 -7.62
N ARG A 265 15.06 -10.92 -6.91
CA ARG A 265 13.79 -10.17 -6.91
C ARG A 265 13.56 -9.43 -8.22
N LEU A 266 14.62 -8.91 -8.84
CA LEU A 266 14.54 -8.31 -10.18
C LEU A 266 14.14 -9.35 -11.23
N ALA A 267 14.73 -10.55 -11.18
CA ALA A 267 14.37 -11.66 -12.05
C ALA A 267 12.91 -12.12 -11.83
N GLU A 268 12.46 -12.21 -10.57
CA GLU A 268 11.06 -12.51 -10.23
C GLU A 268 10.09 -11.46 -10.81
N ALA A 269 10.44 -10.17 -10.73
CA ALA A 269 9.65 -9.07 -11.24
C ALA A 269 9.55 -9.12 -12.78
N ALA A 270 10.68 -9.29 -13.47
CA ALA A 270 10.70 -9.46 -14.92
C ALA A 270 9.95 -10.72 -15.37
N GLY A 271 10.09 -11.84 -14.65
CA GLY A 271 9.35 -13.06 -14.91
C GLY A 271 7.84 -12.90 -14.75
N LEU A 272 7.40 -12.11 -13.76
CA LEU A 272 5.98 -11.74 -13.64
C LEU A 272 5.51 -10.95 -14.86
N LEU A 273 6.24 -9.91 -15.27
CA LEU A 273 5.87 -9.10 -16.44
C LEU A 273 5.89 -9.92 -17.72
N ALA A 274 6.86 -10.82 -17.91
CA ALA A 274 6.95 -11.68 -19.08
C ALA A 274 5.75 -12.62 -19.23
N ARG A 275 5.23 -13.13 -18.11
CA ARG A 275 4.02 -13.98 -18.13
C ARG A 275 2.73 -13.16 -18.24
N ALA A 276 2.66 -12.02 -17.54
CA ALA A 276 1.41 -11.27 -17.39
C ALA A 276 1.19 -10.23 -18.49
N CYS A 277 2.24 -9.71 -19.11
CA CYS A 277 2.20 -8.57 -20.02
C CYS A 277 2.98 -8.88 -21.31
N PRO A 278 2.32 -9.47 -22.33
CA PRO A 278 2.99 -9.95 -23.55
C PRO A 278 3.85 -8.89 -24.25
N ASN A 279 3.41 -7.63 -24.27
CA ASN A 279 4.07 -6.56 -25.02
C ASN A 279 5.40 -6.08 -24.43
N VAL A 280 5.61 -6.27 -23.12
CA VAL A 280 6.78 -5.72 -22.40
C VAL A 280 7.66 -6.81 -21.78
N GLY A 281 7.31 -8.07 -21.97
CA GLY A 281 7.99 -9.20 -21.32
C GLY A 281 9.49 -9.27 -21.64
N ARG A 282 9.85 -9.18 -22.92
CA ARG A 282 11.26 -9.21 -23.35
C ARG A 282 12.04 -7.99 -22.84
N GLN A 283 11.43 -6.81 -22.91
CA GLN A 283 12.02 -5.56 -22.42
C GLN A 283 12.29 -5.62 -20.92
N ALA A 284 11.34 -6.14 -20.13
CA ALA A 284 11.51 -6.32 -18.69
C ALA A 284 12.64 -7.31 -18.35
N GLN A 285 12.77 -8.40 -19.10
CA GLN A 285 13.87 -9.37 -18.94
C GLN A 285 15.23 -8.75 -19.29
N ALA A 286 15.31 -7.99 -20.38
CA ALA A 286 16.52 -7.28 -20.77
C ALA A 286 16.94 -6.25 -19.72
N LEU A 287 15.98 -5.45 -19.21
CA LEU A 287 16.22 -4.50 -18.12
C LEU A 287 16.71 -5.20 -16.85
N ALA A 288 16.08 -6.30 -16.44
CA ALA A 288 16.54 -7.06 -15.27
C ALA A 288 17.97 -7.58 -15.46
N ALA A 289 18.30 -8.14 -16.62
CA ALA A 289 19.66 -8.60 -16.92
C ALA A 289 20.66 -7.44 -16.86
N GLN A 290 20.29 -6.26 -17.35
CA GLN A 290 21.15 -5.08 -17.29
C GLN A 290 21.34 -4.55 -15.88
N LEU A 291 20.28 -4.51 -15.07
CA LEU A 291 20.35 -4.13 -13.66
C LEU A 291 21.26 -5.09 -12.89
N VAL A 292 21.16 -6.40 -13.13
CA VAL A 292 22.03 -7.40 -12.50
C VAL A 292 23.49 -7.22 -12.94
N ARG A 293 23.75 -6.97 -14.22
CA ARG A 293 25.10 -6.71 -14.73
C ARG A 293 25.73 -5.47 -14.11
N ARG A 294 24.95 -4.42 -13.88
CA ARG A 294 25.38 -3.15 -13.29
C ARG A 294 25.24 -3.11 -11.76
N PHE A 295 24.89 -4.23 -11.13
CA PHE A 295 24.73 -4.28 -9.68
C PHE A 295 26.09 -4.15 -9.00
N GLU A 296 26.27 -3.05 -8.28
CA GLU A 296 27.44 -2.79 -7.46
C GLU A 296 26.96 -2.53 -6.03
N PRO A 297 27.24 -3.43 -5.07
CA PRO A 297 26.95 -3.17 -3.67
C PRO A 297 27.59 -1.86 -3.22
N SER A 298 26.82 -0.96 -2.61
CA SER A 298 27.39 0.29 -2.13
C SER A 298 28.42 0.04 -1.03
N ARG A 299 29.46 0.87 -1.02
CA ARG A 299 30.43 0.95 0.08
C ARG A 299 29.90 1.78 1.25
N ASP A 300 28.78 2.48 1.07
CA ASP A 300 28.15 3.28 2.12
C ASP A 300 27.65 2.38 3.26
N PRO A 301 27.72 2.86 4.52
CA PRO A 301 27.10 2.16 5.63
C PRO A 301 25.60 1.95 5.41
N LEU A 302 25.13 0.75 5.71
CA LEU A 302 23.69 0.46 5.72
C LEU A 302 23.00 1.29 6.81
N VAL A 303 21.78 1.71 6.53
CA VAL A 303 20.97 2.56 7.41
C VAL A 303 19.62 1.93 7.71
N CYS A 304 18.96 2.46 8.75
CA CYS A 304 17.56 2.18 8.99
C CYS A 304 16.72 2.80 7.88
N LEU A 305 16.25 1.98 6.94
CA LEU A 305 15.34 2.40 5.88
C LEU A 305 13.91 2.40 6.39
N HIS A 306 13.13 3.38 5.97
CA HIS A 306 11.69 3.41 6.16
C HIS A 306 11.01 2.34 5.28
N GLY A 307 11.51 2.13 4.06
CA GLY A 307 11.09 1.06 3.16
C GLY A 307 9.77 1.30 2.41
N ASP A 308 8.98 2.30 2.76
CA ASP A 308 7.79 2.73 1.98
C ASP A 308 7.67 4.26 1.89
N VAL A 309 8.78 4.95 1.61
CA VAL A 309 8.80 6.42 1.59
C VAL A 309 7.97 6.94 0.42
N HIS A 310 6.93 7.70 0.74
CA HIS A 310 6.15 8.46 -0.23
C HIS A 310 5.34 9.56 0.46
N ALA A 311 4.87 10.54 -0.32
CA ALA A 311 4.18 11.72 0.20
C ALA A 311 2.91 11.43 1.04
N LYS A 312 2.28 10.25 0.88
CA LYS A 312 1.13 9.84 1.72
C LYS A 312 1.51 9.33 3.12
N ASN A 313 2.79 9.00 3.32
CA ASN A 313 3.36 8.51 4.58
C ASN A 313 4.16 9.60 5.32
N GLY A 314 4.17 10.83 4.80
CA GLY A 314 4.66 12.01 5.48
C GLY A 314 3.50 12.93 5.87
N ILE A 315 3.46 13.36 7.12
CA ILE A 315 2.51 14.37 7.63
C ILE A 315 3.32 15.62 7.97
N LEU A 316 3.03 16.74 7.31
CA LEU A 316 3.55 18.04 7.68
C LEU A 316 2.90 18.47 9.01
N ALA A 317 3.69 18.44 10.08
CA ALA A 317 3.29 18.76 11.45
C ALA A 317 4.10 19.97 11.92
N GLY A 318 3.52 21.16 11.78
CA GLY A 318 4.25 22.41 11.98
C GLY A 318 5.34 22.60 10.92
N ASP A 319 6.58 22.72 11.37
CA ASP A 319 7.79 22.94 10.55
C ASP A 319 8.58 21.67 10.24
N ARG A 320 8.08 20.50 10.66
CA ARG A 320 8.70 19.19 10.44
C ARG A 320 7.74 18.19 9.80
N VAL A 321 8.28 17.06 9.37
CA VAL A 321 7.48 15.94 8.85
C VAL A 321 7.49 14.79 9.85
N ALA A 322 6.31 14.31 10.19
CA ALA A 322 6.14 13.02 10.85
C ALA A 322 6.09 11.91 9.80
N LEU A 323 6.87 10.85 10.01
CA LEU A 323 6.79 9.64 9.19
C LEU A 323 5.84 8.62 9.86
N ILE A 324 5.00 8.00 9.03
CA ILE A 324 4.03 6.99 9.44
C ILE A 324 4.15 5.74 8.56
N ASP A 325 3.54 4.64 8.99
CA ASP A 325 3.55 3.33 8.30
C ASP A 325 4.93 2.66 8.30
N LEU A 326 5.41 2.33 9.51
CA LEU A 326 6.73 1.71 9.73
C LEU A 326 6.75 0.18 9.52
N ASP A 327 5.74 -0.38 8.84
CA ASP A 327 5.62 -1.84 8.60
C ASP A 327 6.75 -2.41 7.73
N LYS A 328 7.41 -1.55 6.94
CA LYS A 328 8.45 -1.95 5.98
C LYS A 328 9.85 -1.50 6.39
N VAL A 329 10.03 -1.10 7.64
CA VAL A 329 11.35 -0.74 8.16
C VAL A 329 12.30 -1.93 7.95
N CYS A 330 13.47 -1.62 7.40
CA CYS A 330 14.48 -2.62 7.06
C CYS A 330 15.88 -2.01 7.09
N LEU A 331 16.90 -2.86 7.02
CA LEU A 331 18.29 -2.44 6.92
C LEU A 331 18.73 -2.44 5.45
N GLY A 332 19.27 -1.34 4.93
CA GLY A 332 19.74 -1.30 3.56
C GLY A 332 20.46 -0.02 3.17
N GLU A 333 20.79 0.10 1.89
CA GLU A 333 21.46 1.27 1.35
C GLU A 333 20.51 2.47 1.29
N PRO A 334 20.96 3.68 1.66
CA PRO A 334 20.10 4.88 1.64
C PRO A 334 19.50 5.13 0.24
N ALA A 335 20.24 4.81 -0.83
CA ALA A 335 19.78 4.94 -2.21
C ALA A 335 18.49 4.15 -2.49
N ALA A 336 18.16 3.11 -1.72
CA ALA A 336 16.93 2.34 -1.91
C ALA A 336 15.67 3.16 -1.64
N ASP A 337 15.58 3.85 -0.49
CA ASP A 337 14.42 4.67 -0.19
C ASP A 337 14.31 5.90 -1.11
N LEU A 338 15.46 6.52 -1.42
CA LEU A 338 15.50 7.66 -2.35
C LEU A 338 15.07 7.23 -3.76
N GLY A 339 15.62 6.12 -4.26
CA GLY A 339 15.29 5.55 -5.56
C GLY A 339 13.82 5.15 -5.67
N SER A 340 13.25 4.52 -4.63
CA SER A 340 11.81 4.20 -4.58
C SER A 340 10.93 5.45 -4.66
N PHE A 341 11.31 6.53 -3.97
CA PHE A 341 10.57 7.80 -4.03
C PHE A 341 10.64 8.45 -5.42
N LEU A 342 11.84 8.54 -6.01
CA LEU A 342 12.04 9.10 -7.36
C LEU A 342 11.32 8.28 -8.43
N SER A 343 11.37 6.95 -8.31
CA SER A 343 10.65 6.02 -9.16
C SER A 343 9.13 6.24 -9.07
N LEU A 344 8.60 6.50 -7.88
CA LEU A 344 7.19 6.82 -7.70
C LEU A 344 6.81 8.15 -8.37
N LEU A 345 7.63 9.21 -8.25
CA LEU A 345 7.34 10.49 -8.93
C LEU A 345 7.28 10.33 -10.45
N ARG A 346 8.22 9.56 -11.03
CA ARG A 346 8.23 9.24 -12.46
C ARG A 346 7.03 8.41 -12.87
N TYR A 347 6.63 7.45 -12.04
CA TYR A 347 5.41 6.69 -12.24
C TYR A 347 4.15 7.58 -12.24
N GLU A 348 3.98 8.45 -11.23
CA GLU A 348 2.81 9.32 -11.13
C GLU A 348 2.74 10.31 -12.30
N ARG A 349 3.89 10.85 -12.73
CA ARG A 349 4.02 11.64 -13.96
C ARG A 349 3.51 10.89 -15.19
N LEU A 350 3.99 9.68 -15.39
CA LEU A 350 3.69 8.85 -16.56
C LEU A 350 2.21 8.42 -16.65
N VAL A 351 1.53 8.25 -15.51
CA VAL A 351 0.10 7.93 -15.47
C VAL A 351 -0.80 9.17 -15.37
N GLY A 352 -0.24 10.39 -15.45
CA GLY A 352 -0.99 11.64 -15.39
C GLY A 352 -1.45 12.04 -13.98
N GLY A 353 -0.93 11.41 -12.94
CA GLY A 353 -1.19 11.77 -11.54
C GLY A 353 -0.42 13.01 -11.06
N LEU A 354 0.60 13.44 -11.81
CA LEU A 354 1.40 14.63 -11.49
C LEU A 354 1.88 15.31 -12.79
N PRO A 355 1.79 16.65 -12.91
CA PRO A 355 2.39 17.38 -14.03
C PRO A 355 3.92 17.23 -14.08
N ASP A 356 4.53 17.26 -15.28
CA ASP A 356 5.97 17.09 -15.48
C ASP A 356 6.80 18.05 -14.61
N ALA A 357 6.50 19.36 -14.66
CA ALA A 357 7.21 20.37 -13.87
C ALA A 357 7.10 20.13 -12.35
N SER A 358 5.95 19.62 -11.88
CA SER A 358 5.75 19.26 -10.48
C SER A 358 6.54 18.03 -10.07
N ALA A 359 6.66 17.03 -10.95
CA ALA A 359 7.47 15.83 -10.69
C ALA A 359 8.96 16.17 -10.54
N VAL A 360 9.49 16.98 -11.46
CA VAL A 360 10.88 17.46 -11.41
C VAL A 360 11.13 18.32 -10.16
N GLY A 361 10.24 19.30 -9.90
CA GLY A 361 10.36 20.16 -8.72
C GLY A 361 10.30 19.40 -7.39
N ARG A 362 9.41 18.41 -7.27
CA ARG A 362 9.33 17.56 -6.06
C ARG A 362 10.54 16.66 -5.90
N ALA A 363 11.08 16.10 -6.98
CA ALA A 363 12.32 15.31 -6.92
C ALA A 363 13.49 16.16 -6.42
N ALA A 364 13.68 17.35 -7.00
CA ALA A 364 14.73 18.29 -6.58
C ALA A 364 14.55 18.74 -5.12
N ALA A 365 13.34 19.12 -4.72
CA ALA A 365 13.04 19.52 -3.35
C ALA A 365 13.33 18.41 -2.33
N PHE A 366 12.90 17.17 -2.62
CA PHE A 366 13.15 16.02 -1.75
C PHE A 366 14.65 15.76 -1.56
N LEU A 367 15.42 15.70 -2.65
CA LEU A 367 16.86 15.46 -2.60
C LEU A 367 17.59 16.61 -1.90
N ALA A 368 17.21 17.86 -2.16
CA ALA A 368 17.77 19.03 -1.48
C ALA A 368 17.49 19.01 0.03
N GLY A 369 16.29 18.58 0.45
CA GLY A 369 15.95 18.37 1.85
C GLY A 369 16.81 17.30 2.51
N TYR A 370 16.96 16.15 1.86
CA TYR A 370 17.81 15.06 2.36
C TYR A 370 19.28 15.50 2.50
N ALA A 371 19.80 16.20 1.49
CA ALA A 371 21.19 16.68 1.42
C ALA A 371 21.57 17.64 2.56
N ARG A 372 20.60 18.32 3.21
CA ARG A 372 20.86 19.20 4.37
C ARG A 372 21.36 18.46 5.60
N ARG A 373 21.12 17.15 5.68
CA ARG A 373 21.38 16.33 6.88
C ARG A 373 22.34 15.20 6.62
N ARG A 374 22.30 14.61 5.42
CA ARG A 374 23.20 13.52 5.02
C ARG A 374 23.66 13.75 3.57
N PRO A 375 24.90 13.38 3.21
CA PRO A 375 25.32 13.41 1.81
C PRO A 375 24.40 12.54 0.96
N LEU A 376 24.13 12.98 -0.27
CA LEU A 376 23.41 12.17 -1.23
C LEU A 376 24.27 10.95 -1.62
N PRO A 377 23.65 9.78 -1.86
CA PRO A 377 24.34 8.66 -2.49
C PRO A 377 24.95 9.08 -3.83
N ALA A 378 25.97 8.34 -4.29
CA ALA A 378 26.55 8.56 -5.60
C ALA A 378 25.46 8.50 -6.70
N PRO A 379 25.52 9.37 -7.74
CA PRO A 379 24.50 9.41 -8.80
C PRO A 379 24.19 8.04 -9.40
N ARG A 380 25.23 7.25 -9.71
CA ARG A 380 25.11 5.87 -10.23
C ARG A 380 24.28 4.96 -9.33
N ALA A 381 24.50 5.00 -8.01
CA ALA A 381 23.72 4.20 -7.07
C ALA A 381 22.25 4.67 -7.02
N LEU A 382 22.03 5.97 -7.04
CA LEU A 382 20.68 6.55 -7.02
C LEU A 382 19.89 6.20 -8.28
N HIS A 383 20.50 6.34 -9.46
CA HIS A 383 19.90 5.98 -10.75
C HIS A 383 19.62 4.48 -10.83
N TRP A 384 20.57 3.64 -10.41
CA TRP A 384 20.38 2.19 -10.38
C TRP A 384 19.20 1.79 -9.47
N HIS A 385 19.13 2.32 -8.24
CA HIS A 385 18.02 2.02 -7.32
C HIS A 385 16.67 2.56 -7.83
N ALA A 386 16.65 3.72 -8.49
CA ALA A 386 15.44 4.25 -9.10
C ALA A 386 14.94 3.37 -10.26
N ALA A 387 15.84 2.91 -11.14
CA ALA A 387 15.52 1.99 -12.23
C ALA A 387 15.07 0.62 -11.70
N ALA A 388 15.76 0.07 -10.71
CA ALA A 388 15.37 -1.15 -10.01
C ALA A 388 13.96 -1.04 -9.40
N ALA A 389 13.65 0.08 -8.75
CA ALA A 389 12.32 0.34 -8.18
C ALA A 389 11.24 0.46 -9.28
N MET A 390 11.54 1.03 -10.46
CA MET A 390 10.58 1.08 -11.57
C MET A 390 10.16 -0.32 -12.01
N LEU A 391 11.12 -1.24 -12.12
CA LEU A 391 10.85 -2.63 -12.46
C LEU A 391 10.17 -3.39 -11.31
N ALA A 392 10.83 -3.45 -10.14
CA ALA A 392 10.45 -4.32 -9.04
C ALA A 392 9.23 -3.84 -8.26
N GLU A 393 8.99 -2.52 -8.23
CA GLU A 393 7.91 -1.92 -7.45
C GLU A 393 6.81 -1.38 -8.36
N GLN A 394 7.12 -0.46 -9.27
CA GLN A 394 6.10 0.28 -10.01
C GLN A 394 5.42 -0.58 -11.09
N ALA A 395 6.21 -1.26 -11.92
CA ALA A 395 5.70 -2.14 -12.96
C ALA A 395 4.99 -3.36 -12.36
N THR A 396 5.57 -4.00 -11.34
CA THR A 396 4.87 -5.10 -10.65
C THR A 396 3.59 -4.65 -9.95
N ARG A 397 3.55 -3.42 -9.40
CA ARG A 397 2.35 -2.83 -8.79
C ARG A 397 1.25 -2.58 -9.82
N ALA A 398 1.60 -2.16 -11.04
CA ALA A 398 0.63 -1.99 -12.12
C ALA A 398 -0.11 -3.29 -12.43
N VAL A 399 0.61 -4.42 -12.47
CA VAL A 399 0.03 -5.77 -12.64
C VAL A 399 -0.72 -6.21 -11.38
N ARG A 400 -0.07 -6.16 -10.22
CA ARG A 400 -0.62 -6.67 -8.95
C ARG A 400 -1.86 -5.92 -8.51
N GLN A 401 -2.04 -4.67 -8.92
CA GLN A 401 -3.23 -3.88 -8.60
C GLN A 401 -4.14 -3.66 -9.81
N VAL A 402 -3.83 -4.29 -10.95
CA VAL A 402 -4.58 -4.20 -12.21
C VAL A 402 -4.93 -2.74 -12.52
N ARG A 403 -3.91 -1.91 -12.67
CA ARG A 403 -4.05 -0.46 -12.93
C ARG A 403 -4.03 -0.20 -14.44
N PRO A 404 -5.19 -0.01 -15.11
CA PRO A 404 -5.22 0.00 -16.58
C PRO A 404 -4.37 1.11 -17.20
N ALA A 405 -4.43 2.32 -16.63
CA ALA A 405 -3.62 3.46 -17.09
C ALA A 405 -2.11 3.18 -17.01
N ALA A 406 -1.66 2.49 -15.96
CA ALA A 406 -0.26 2.12 -15.81
C ALA A 406 0.13 0.93 -16.69
N LEU A 407 -0.74 -0.08 -16.81
CA LEU A 407 -0.53 -1.25 -17.68
C LEU A 407 -0.33 -0.82 -19.14
N ALA A 408 -1.10 0.17 -19.60
CA ALA A 408 -1.01 0.74 -20.95
C ALA A 408 0.26 1.57 -21.20
N ARG A 409 1.09 1.80 -20.19
CA ARG A 409 2.29 2.65 -20.25
C ARG A 409 3.54 1.94 -19.68
N LEU A 410 3.47 0.62 -19.49
CA LEU A 410 4.59 -0.15 -18.94
C LEU A 410 5.83 -0.09 -19.82
N ASP A 411 5.65 -0.08 -21.13
CA ASP A 411 6.71 0.12 -22.13
C ASP A 411 7.53 1.38 -21.81
N ARG A 412 6.84 2.52 -21.66
CA ARG A 412 7.47 3.81 -21.38
C ARG A 412 8.12 3.87 -20.01
N LEU A 413 7.53 3.20 -19.02
CA LEU A 413 8.10 3.12 -17.67
C LEU A 413 9.42 2.34 -17.68
N LEU A 414 9.50 1.26 -18.45
CA LEU A 414 10.71 0.47 -18.62
C LEU A 414 11.75 1.23 -19.47
N ASP A 415 11.34 2.01 -20.46
CA ASP A 415 12.24 2.89 -21.24
C ASP A 415 12.82 4.03 -20.39
N ASP A 416 12.03 4.62 -19.49
CA ASP A 416 12.51 5.61 -18.51
C ASP A 416 13.54 4.97 -17.57
N ALA A 417 13.33 3.71 -17.15
CA ALA A 417 14.29 2.97 -16.32
C ALA A 417 15.58 2.67 -17.07
N TRP A 418 15.50 2.36 -18.37
CA TRP A 418 16.66 2.08 -19.20
C TRP A 418 17.53 3.34 -19.39
N ARG A 419 16.91 4.48 -19.69
CA ARG A 419 17.60 5.78 -19.84
C ARG A 419 18.39 6.18 -18.59
N LEU A 420 17.82 5.96 -17.40
CA LEU A 420 18.54 6.19 -16.14
C LEU A 420 19.84 5.39 -16.04
N LEU A 421 19.88 4.17 -16.57
CA LEU A 421 21.09 3.33 -16.56
C LEU A 421 22.10 3.70 -17.65
N GLU A 422 21.70 4.50 -18.65
CA GLU A 422 22.55 4.99 -19.73
C GLU A 422 23.20 6.33 -19.36
N GLU A 423 22.50 7.19 -18.63
CA GLU A 423 23.04 8.46 -18.08
C GLU A 423 24.31 8.24 -17.22
N ASP A 424 24.49 7.04 -16.66
CA ASP A 424 25.68 6.63 -15.89
C ASP A 424 26.81 6.01 -16.73
N ALA A 425 26.59 5.74 -18.03
CA ALA A 425 27.59 5.17 -18.91
C ALA A 425 28.47 6.24 -19.59
N ASP A 426 27.99 7.49 -19.62
CA ASP A 426 28.64 8.65 -20.23
C ASP A 426 29.35 9.56 -19.21
N ALA A 427 29.36 9.18 -17.93
CA ALA A 427 30.04 9.86 -16.81
C ALA A 427 31.10 8.96 -16.18
#